data_AF-A0A937P950-F1
#
_entry.id   AF-A0A937P950-F1
#
_cell.length_a   1.000
_cell.length_b   1.000
_cell.length_c   1.000
_cell.angle_alpha   90.00
_cell.angle_beta   90.00
_cell.angle_gamma   90.00
#
_symmetry.space_group_name_H-M   'P 1'
#
loop_
_entity.id
_entity.type
_entity.pdbx_description
1 polymer ?
#
loop_
_entity_poly.entity_id
_entity_poly.type
_entity_poly.pdbx_seq_one_letter_code
_entity_poly.pdbx_strand_id
1 'polypeptide(L)'
;MPFSNETEPYKVELALRERIKELNCLYGVSQLAERNLHSLDGLLQELVNFLPYSWQYPGITCARILFKEKTYKSDRFKVTNWRQTSRIYMYHEAVGEVGIFYLEECPPADEGPFLTEERALLDAVAEQIGTIATRISAELELQETNQQLALEREALQESNTALRTVLARIEQEKEEIHRDIRMNVEKILMPILHALALQLPPAQGKYVDMLQTNLEEITSPFISQLSRSYHAMTPTEIAICNMIRIGMHTKEIAETRGVSEATINHHRENIRRKLKITNQDVNLATFLQSSMWEEK
;
A
#
# COMPACT_ATOMS: atom_id res chain seq x y z
N MET A 1 56.00 4.35 62.73
CA MET A 1 55.74 5.68 62.14
C MET A 1 55.02 5.46 60.82
N PRO A 2 53.82 6.04 60.60
CA PRO A 2 53.12 5.95 59.33
C PRO A 2 53.53 7.13 58.44
N PHE A 3 53.91 6.84 57.19
CA PHE A 3 53.94 7.82 56.11
C PHE A 3 53.04 7.27 55.01
N SER A 4 51.78 7.70 55.02
CA SER A 4 50.83 7.41 53.94
C SER A 4 49.89 8.61 53.82
N ASN A 5 50.45 9.71 53.31
CA ASN A 5 49.66 10.78 52.70
C ASN A 5 50.10 10.87 51.24
N GLU A 6 49.48 10.03 50.40
CA GLU A 6 49.35 10.37 48.98
C GLU A 6 48.59 11.69 48.91
N THR A 7 49.27 12.75 48.48
CA THR A 7 48.77 14.12 48.42
C THR A 7 47.57 14.21 47.46
N GLU A 8 46.45 14.78 47.93
CA GLU A 8 45.24 15.11 47.13
C GLU A 8 45.48 15.55 45.67
N PRO A 9 46.46 16.42 45.34
CA PRO A 9 46.71 16.83 43.96
C PRO A 9 47.08 15.68 42.99
N TYR A 10 47.77 14.63 43.46
CA TYR A 10 48.13 13.49 42.61
C TYR A 10 46.91 12.66 42.20
N LYS A 11 45.95 12.50 43.12
CA LYS A 11 44.69 11.79 42.84
C LYS A 11 43.82 12.55 41.84
N VAL A 12 43.80 13.88 41.93
CA VAL A 12 43.08 14.74 40.99
C VAL A 12 43.70 14.68 39.60
N GLU A 13 45.03 14.73 39.49
CA GLU A 13 45.73 14.65 38.20
C GLU A 13 45.49 13.30 37.51
N LEU A 14 45.52 12.20 38.26
CA LEU A 14 45.23 10.87 37.74
C LEU A 14 43.79 10.75 37.23
N ALA A 15 42.81 11.20 38.04
CA ALA A 15 41.40 11.19 37.65
C ALA A 15 41.13 12.03 36.38
N LEU A 16 41.78 13.20 36.27
CA LEU A 16 41.69 14.03 35.07
C LEU A 16 42.28 13.32 33.84
N ARG A 17 43.41 12.63 34.00
CA ARG A 17 44.04 11.89 32.91
C ARG A 17 43.15 10.77 32.39
N GLU A 18 42.55 9.98 33.28
CA GLU A 18 41.63 8.91 32.88
C GLU A 18 40.38 9.48 32.21
N ARG A 19 39.84 10.61 32.70
CA ARG A 19 38.69 11.27 32.06
C ARG A 19 39.01 11.79 30.66
N ILE A 20 40.21 12.34 30.43
CA ILE A 20 40.65 12.78 29.10
C ILE A 20 40.75 11.58 28.15
N LYS A 21 41.28 10.44 28.59
CA LYS A 21 41.33 9.22 27.76
C LYS A 21 39.93 8.75 27.38
N GLU A 22 39.02 8.68 28.34
CA GLU A 22 37.63 8.27 28.11
C GLU A 22 36.95 9.17 27.07
N LEU A 23 37.05 10.50 27.24
CA LEU A 23 36.47 11.47 26.31
C LEU A 23 37.08 11.34 24.91
N ASN A 24 38.40 11.21 24.80
CA ASN A 24 39.08 11.03 23.51
C ASN A 24 38.65 9.73 22.82
N CYS A 25 38.45 8.66 23.60
CA CYS A 25 37.97 7.40 23.06
C CYS A 25 36.54 7.52 22.52
N LEU A 26 35.59 7.98 23.33
CA LEU A 26 34.18 8.08 22.94
C LEU A 26 33.96 9.09 21.80
N TYR A 27 34.72 10.18 21.79
CA TYR A 27 34.74 11.13 20.68
C TYR A 27 35.31 10.49 19.41
N GLY A 28 36.42 9.75 19.52
CA GLY A 28 37.02 9.02 18.40
C GLY A 28 36.05 7.99 17.80
N VAL A 29 35.35 7.22 18.63
CA VAL A 29 34.30 6.28 18.17
C VAL A 29 33.20 7.02 17.41
N SER A 30 32.73 8.16 17.93
CA SER A 30 31.72 8.99 17.25
C SER A 30 32.20 9.49 15.89
N GLN A 31 33.44 9.99 15.82
CA GLN A 31 34.03 10.52 14.59
C GLN A 31 34.25 9.43 13.52
N LEU A 32 34.68 8.23 13.92
CA LEU A 32 34.81 7.09 13.02
C LEU A 32 33.44 6.64 12.51
N ALA A 33 32.40 6.70 13.34
CA ALA A 33 31.03 6.39 12.96
C ALA A 33 30.47 7.36 11.90
N GLU A 34 30.79 8.66 12.02
CA GLU A 34 30.39 9.67 11.02
C GLU A 34 31.09 9.48 9.67
N ARG A 35 32.32 8.96 9.66
CA ARG A 35 33.07 8.69 8.42
C ARG A 35 32.61 7.42 7.71
N ASN A 36 32.04 6.46 8.45
CA ASN A 36 31.67 5.14 7.95
C ASN A 36 30.15 4.92 7.93
N LEU A 37 29.39 5.90 7.45
CA LEU A 37 27.91 5.85 7.40
C LEU A 37 27.35 4.66 6.61
N HIS A 38 28.09 4.17 5.61
CA HIS A 38 27.61 3.17 4.65
C HIS A 38 28.20 1.77 4.84
N SER A 39 29.10 1.57 5.81
CA SER A 39 29.73 0.26 6.03
C SER A 39 30.04 0.02 7.50
N LEU A 40 29.19 -0.81 8.13
CA LEU A 40 29.44 -1.28 9.49
C LEU A 40 30.73 -2.10 9.56
N ASP A 41 31.04 -2.90 8.53
CA ASP A 41 32.29 -3.67 8.45
C ASP A 41 33.53 -2.76 8.52
N GLY A 42 33.53 -1.65 7.78
CA GLY A 42 34.62 -0.67 7.78
C GLY A 42 34.80 -0.01 9.14
N LEU A 43 33.69 0.44 9.74
CA LEU A 43 33.68 1.02 11.08
C LEU A 43 34.26 0.07 12.13
N LEU A 44 33.78 -1.17 12.18
CA LEU A 44 34.22 -2.15 13.19
C LEU A 44 35.72 -2.47 13.05
N GLN A 45 36.24 -2.51 11.83
CA GLN A 45 37.67 -2.71 11.58
C GLN A 45 38.52 -1.50 12.01
N GLU A 46 38.05 -0.27 11.78
CA GLU A 46 38.76 0.93 12.27
C GLU A 46 38.72 1.01 13.80
N LEU A 47 37.59 0.64 14.42
CA LEU A 47 37.44 0.63 15.87
C LEU A 47 38.41 -0.33 16.55
N VAL A 48 38.55 -1.58 16.09
CA VAL A 48 39.52 -2.50 16.71
C VAL A 48 40.95 -1.99 16.61
N ASN A 49 41.30 -1.22 15.59
CA ASN A 49 42.64 -0.61 15.47
C ASN A 49 42.81 0.62 16.37
N PHE A 50 41.72 1.33 16.68
CA PHE A 50 41.71 2.54 17.50
C PHE A 50 41.69 2.25 19.01
N LEU A 51 40.87 1.29 19.45
CA LEU A 51 40.64 1.01 20.88
C LEU A 51 41.91 0.78 21.72
N PRO A 52 42.97 0.09 21.24
CA PRO A 52 44.20 -0.12 22.01
C PRO A 52 44.81 1.15 22.60
N TYR A 53 44.68 2.30 21.92
CA TYR A 53 45.26 3.58 22.35
C TYR A 53 44.57 4.20 23.57
N SER A 54 43.39 3.72 23.94
CA SER A 54 42.61 4.24 25.06
C SER A 54 42.84 3.49 26.38
N TRP A 55 43.56 2.37 26.36
CA TRP A 55 43.89 1.57 27.54
C TRP A 55 45.22 2.01 28.19
N GLN A 56 45.46 1.56 29.42
CA GLN A 56 46.63 1.91 30.24
C GLN A 56 47.96 1.56 29.56
N TYR A 57 48.01 0.46 28.80
CA TYR A 57 49.23 -0.06 28.15
C TYR A 57 49.08 -0.22 26.62
N PRO A 58 48.92 0.86 25.83
CA PRO A 58 48.60 0.75 24.40
C PRO A 58 49.55 -0.11 23.56
N GLY A 59 50.84 -0.14 23.89
CA GLY A 59 51.85 -0.89 23.13
C GLY A 59 51.71 -2.40 23.19
N ILE A 60 50.98 -2.92 24.18
CA ILE A 60 50.72 -4.35 24.39
C ILE A 60 49.22 -4.66 24.39
N THR A 61 48.36 -3.70 24.06
CA THR A 61 46.92 -3.90 23.95
C THR A 61 46.56 -4.35 22.55
N CYS A 62 45.68 -5.34 22.44
CA CYS A 62 45.00 -5.67 21.20
C CYS A 62 43.50 -5.82 21.43
N ALA A 63 42.70 -5.59 20.38
CA ALA A 63 41.25 -5.59 20.45
C ALA A 63 40.63 -6.59 19.47
N ARG A 64 39.45 -7.08 19.82
CA ARG A 64 38.59 -7.89 18.95
C ARG A 64 37.16 -7.42 19.09
N ILE A 65 36.45 -7.32 17.97
CA ILE A 65 35.00 -7.23 17.96
C ILE A 65 34.45 -8.48 17.26
N LEU A 66 33.60 -9.22 17.94
CA LEU A 66 32.71 -10.20 17.33
C LEU A 66 31.37 -9.51 17.11
N PHE A 67 30.88 -9.50 15.88
CA PHE A 67 29.59 -8.91 15.57
C PHE A 67 28.86 -9.79 14.56
N LYS A 68 27.70 -10.30 14.96
CA LYS A 68 26.98 -11.38 14.27
C LYS A 68 27.93 -12.56 14.05
N GLU A 69 28.19 -12.94 12.80
CA GLU A 69 29.07 -14.05 12.43
C GLU A 69 30.48 -13.59 12.02
N LYS A 70 30.76 -12.28 12.05
CA LYS A 70 32.05 -11.71 11.61
C LYS A 70 32.92 -11.35 12.80
N THR A 71 34.23 -11.54 12.64
CA THR A 71 35.24 -11.20 13.63
C THR A 71 36.20 -10.17 13.07
N TYR A 72 36.33 -9.04 13.77
CA TYR A 72 37.28 -7.96 13.48
C TYR A 72 38.37 -7.99 14.55
N LYS A 73 39.62 -7.79 14.13
CA LYS A 73 40.79 -7.89 15.00
C LYS A 73 41.72 -6.73 14.74
N SER A 74 42.32 -6.23 15.81
CA SER A 74 43.41 -5.26 15.72
C SER A 74 44.69 -5.94 15.23
N ASP A 75 45.68 -5.13 14.87
CA ASP A 75 47.04 -5.62 14.63
C ASP A 75 47.57 -6.41 15.84
N ARG A 76 48.40 -7.41 15.55
CA ARG A 76 49.08 -8.28 16.54
C ARG A 76 48.13 -9.02 17.52
N PHE A 77 46.87 -9.22 17.12
CA PHE A 77 45.86 -9.86 17.97
C PHE A 77 46.27 -11.26 18.45
N LYS A 78 46.18 -11.48 19.76
CA LYS A 78 46.35 -12.78 20.41
C LYS A 78 45.41 -12.88 21.62
N VAL A 79 44.74 -14.02 21.75
CA VAL A 79 43.94 -14.30 22.95
C VAL A 79 44.89 -14.65 24.09
N THR A 80 44.77 -13.92 25.19
CA THR A 80 45.51 -14.13 26.43
C THR A 80 44.55 -14.26 27.61
N ASN A 81 45.07 -14.63 28.79
CA ASN A 81 44.30 -14.69 30.02
C ASN A 81 44.02 -13.28 30.59
N TRP A 82 44.81 -12.28 30.19
CA TRP A 82 44.66 -10.88 30.56
C TRP A 82 43.70 -10.20 29.61
N ARG A 83 42.40 -10.41 29.81
CA ARG A 83 41.36 -9.90 28.93
C ARG A 83 40.13 -9.42 29.68
N GLN A 84 39.44 -8.47 29.07
CA GLN A 84 38.08 -8.07 29.44
C GLN A 84 37.21 -8.02 28.19
N THR A 85 35.92 -8.33 28.36
CA THR A 85 34.93 -8.38 27.28
C THR A 85 33.63 -7.73 27.72
N SER A 86 32.96 -7.04 26.79
CA SER A 86 31.62 -6.50 26.98
C SER A 86 30.71 -6.86 25.81
N ARG A 87 29.43 -7.11 26.09
CA ARG A 87 28.46 -7.56 25.08
C ARG A 87 27.89 -6.39 24.31
N ILE A 88 27.74 -6.56 23.01
CA ILE A 88 27.10 -5.60 22.11
C ILE A 88 25.64 -6.01 21.95
N TYR A 89 24.72 -5.07 22.20
CA TYR A 89 23.30 -5.28 22.06
C TYR A 89 22.72 -4.47 20.90
N MET A 90 21.82 -5.08 20.15
CA MET A 90 20.93 -4.39 19.22
C MET A 90 19.50 -4.73 19.60
N TYR A 91 18.63 -3.72 19.76
CA TYR A 91 17.23 -3.94 20.13
C TYR A 91 17.03 -4.88 21.34
N HIS A 92 17.96 -4.84 22.31
CA HIS A 92 18.02 -5.70 23.52
C HIS A 92 18.47 -7.16 23.28
N GLU A 93 18.84 -7.53 22.06
CA GLU A 93 19.43 -8.83 21.76
C GLU A 93 20.96 -8.74 21.69
N ALA A 94 21.64 -9.69 22.33
CA ALA A 94 23.09 -9.76 22.28
C ALA A 94 23.53 -10.24 20.89
N VAL A 95 24.12 -9.35 20.09
CA VAL A 95 24.54 -9.62 18.71
C VAL A 95 26.06 -9.79 18.58
N GLY A 96 26.81 -9.59 19.65
CA GLY A 96 28.27 -9.61 19.60
C GLY A 96 28.94 -9.29 20.92
N GLU A 97 30.25 -9.12 20.86
CA GLU A 97 31.08 -8.68 21.98
C GLU A 97 32.29 -7.86 21.49
N VAL A 98 32.70 -6.89 22.28
CA VAL A 98 33.99 -6.21 22.18
C VAL A 98 34.91 -6.75 23.27
N GLY A 99 36.16 -7.04 22.92
CA GLY A 99 37.16 -7.58 23.82
C GLY A 99 38.49 -6.87 23.71
N ILE A 100 39.12 -6.66 24.85
CA ILE A 100 40.46 -6.07 24.99
C ILE A 100 41.37 -7.08 25.68
N PHE A 101 42.60 -7.18 25.19
CA PHE A 101 43.59 -8.18 25.61
C PHE A 101 44.96 -7.52 25.78
N TYR A 102 45.63 -7.78 26.89
CA TYR A 102 47.06 -7.47 27.03
C TYR A 102 47.90 -8.67 26.59
N LEU A 103 48.96 -8.40 25.83
CA LEU A 103 49.85 -9.42 25.26
C LEU A 103 50.87 -9.98 26.27
N GLU A 104 51.08 -9.25 27.37
CA GLU A 104 52.07 -9.54 28.42
C GLU A 104 51.41 -9.44 29.80
N GLU A 105 52.10 -9.97 30.82
CA GLU A 105 51.64 -9.87 32.21
C GLU A 105 51.78 -8.43 32.73
N CYS A 106 50.69 -7.89 33.26
CA CYS A 106 50.64 -6.55 33.84
C CYS A 106 50.38 -6.62 35.35
N PRO A 107 50.77 -5.58 36.13
CA PRO A 107 50.43 -5.49 37.53
C PRO A 107 48.92 -5.63 37.77
N PRO A 108 48.49 -6.31 38.86
CA PRO A 108 47.08 -6.41 39.18
C PRO A 108 46.51 -5.03 39.59
N ALA A 109 45.29 -4.79 39.16
CA ALA A 109 44.47 -3.61 39.41
C ALA A 109 43.09 -4.07 39.96
N ASP A 110 41.98 -3.59 39.39
CA ASP A 110 40.63 -3.89 39.88
C ASP A 110 40.05 -5.18 39.28
N GLU A 111 40.24 -5.39 37.97
CA GLU A 111 39.81 -6.60 37.27
C GLU A 111 40.99 -7.27 36.56
N GLY A 112 41.69 -8.14 37.29
CA GLY A 112 42.98 -8.64 36.80
C GLY A 112 43.91 -7.44 36.60
N PRO A 113 44.44 -7.18 35.40
CA PRO A 113 45.29 -6.01 35.14
C PRO A 113 44.53 -4.74 34.70
N PHE A 114 43.19 -4.73 34.68
CA PHE A 114 42.39 -3.60 34.18
C PHE A 114 41.83 -2.72 35.31
N LEU A 115 41.68 -1.43 35.03
CA LEU A 115 41.08 -0.45 35.95
C LEU A 115 39.54 -0.45 35.85
N THR A 116 38.86 -0.03 36.92
CA THR A 116 37.40 0.15 36.92
C THR A 116 36.93 1.12 35.83
N GLU A 117 37.70 2.18 35.57
CA GLU A 117 37.43 3.15 34.50
C GLU A 117 37.54 2.51 33.11
N GLU A 118 38.47 1.57 32.91
CA GLU A 118 38.62 0.85 31.64
C GLU A 118 37.48 -0.14 31.40
N ARG A 119 36.96 -0.75 32.46
CA ARG A 119 35.73 -1.56 32.39
C ARG A 119 34.55 -0.69 31.97
N ALA A 120 34.35 0.46 32.63
CA ALA A 120 33.29 1.40 32.29
C ALA A 120 33.42 1.93 30.85
N LEU A 121 34.65 2.22 30.40
CA LEU A 121 34.92 2.61 29.02
C LEU A 121 34.57 1.49 28.02
N LEU A 122 34.92 0.23 28.32
CA LEU A 122 34.59 -0.90 27.44
C LEU A 122 33.07 -1.07 27.28
N ASP A 123 32.34 -0.94 28.38
CA ASP A 123 30.88 -1.06 28.39
C ASP A 123 30.23 0.09 27.59
N ALA A 124 30.71 1.32 27.77
CA ALA A 124 30.27 2.47 26.99
C ALA A 124 30.56 2.31 25.49
N VAL A 125 31.74 1.79 25.13
CA VAL A 125 32.09 1.46 23.74
C VAL A 125 31.16 0.40 23.17
N ALA A 126 30.85 -0.66 23.92
CA ALA A 126 29.95 -1.71 23.47
C ALA A 126 28.52 -1.19 23.20
N GLU A 127 28.01 -0.33 24.09
CA GLU A 127 26.72 0.33 23.94
C GLU A 127 26.71 1.27 22.72
N GLN A 128 27.77 2.03 22.52
CA GLN A 128 27.90 2.95 21.39
C GLN A 128 27.96 2.20 20.05
N ILE A 129 28.72 1.10 19.98
CA ILE A 129 28.76 0.22 18.80
C ILE A 129 27.36 -0.31 18.50
N GLY A 130 26.63 -0.79 19.51
CA GLY A 130 25.25 -1.27 19.36
C GLY A 130 24.32 -0.19 18.79
N THR A 131 24.38 1.01 19.36
CA THR A 131 23.58 2.16 18.92
C THR A 131 23.86 2.55 17.46
N ILE A 132 25.14 2.63 17.08
CA ILE A 132 25.54 2.96 15.71
C ILE A 132 25.11 1.85 14.74
N ALA A 133 25.30 0.58 15.11
CA ALA A 133 24.91 -0.55 14.27
C ALA A 133 23.40 -0.62 14.05
N THR A 134 22.60 -0.36 15.09
CA THR A 134 21.14 -0.21 14.99
C THR A 134 20.76 0.93 14.03
N ARG A 135 21.39 2.10 14.15
CA ARG A 135 21.12 3.22 13.25
C ARG A 135 21.41 2.88 11.78
N ILE A 136 22.61 2.35 11.50
CA ILE A 136 23.03 2.02 10.12
C ILE A 136 22.12 0.92 9.53
N SER A 137 21.77 -0.10 10.32
CA SER A 137 20.90 -1.19 9.83
C SER A 137 19.49 -0.67 9.49
N ALA A 138 18.92 0.18 10.33
CA ALA A 138 17.61 0.77 10.09
C ALA A 138 17.59 1.69 8.85
N GLU A 139 18.67 2.44 8.61
CA GLU A 139 18.79 3.31 7.44
C GLU A 139 18.87 2.50 6.13
N LEU A 140 19.62 1.41 6.12
CA LEU A 140 19.72 0.51 4.96
C LEU A 140 18.37 -0.17 4.66
N GLU A 141 17.68 -0.68 5.67
CA GLU A 141 16.36 -1.30 5.50
C GLU A 141 15.31 -0.29 4.99
N LEU A 142 15.34 0.94 5.51
CA LEU A 142 14.49 2.02 5.02
C LEU A 142 14.79 2.36 3.54
N GLN A 143 16.05 2.35 3.15
CA GLN A 143 16.45 2.63 1.78
C GLN A 143 15.97 1.52 0.81
N GLU A 144 16.15 0.25 1.18
CA GLU A 144 15.71 -0.89 0.38
C GLU A 144 14.18 -0.92 0.21
N THR A 145 13.44 -0.73 1.31
CA THR A 145 11.98 -0.69 1.28
C THR A 145 11.44 0.48 0.45
N ASN A 146 12.05 1.67 0.55
CA ASN A 146 11.67 2.81 -0.29
C ASN A 146 11.93 2.56 -1.77
N GLN A 147 13.04 1.88 -2.13
CA GLN A 147 13.32 1.51 -3.51
C GLN A 147 12.28 0.51 -4.04
N GLN A 148 11.91 -0.50 -3.25
CA GLN A 148 10.88 -1.47 -3.63
C GLN A 148 9.51 -0.80 -3.82
N LEU A 149 9.11 0.08 -2.89
CA LEU A 149 7.87 0.85 -2.98
C LEU A 149 7.82 1.75 -4.22
N ALA A 150 8.96 2.35 -4.61
CA ALA A 150 9.03 3.18 -5.80
C ALA A 150 8.75 2.37 -7.08
N LEU A 151 9.36 1.18 -7.20
CA LEU A 151 9.15 0.28 -8.33
C LEU A 151 7.70 -0.23 -8.40
N GLU A 152 7.12 -0.62 -7.27
CA GLU A 152 5.72 -1.08 -7.23
C GLU A 152 4.75 0.04 -7.61
N ARG A 153 5.00 1.27 -7.14
CA ARG A 153 4.19 2.43 -7.48
C ARG A 153 4.23 2.76 -8.97
N GLU A 154 5.40 2.65 -9.60
CA GLU A 154 5.56 2.86 -11.04
C GLU A 154 4.76 1.82 -11.84
N ALA A 155 4.90 0.52 -11.51
CA ALA A 155 4.13 -0.55 -12.16
C ALA A 155 2.61 -0.39 -11.98
N LEU A 156 2.17 0.02 -10.79
CA LEU A 156 0.75 0.32 -10.54
C LEU A 156 0.26 1.53 -11.35
N GLN A 157 1.09 2.54 -11.51
CA GLN A 157 0.74 3.73 -12.31
C GLN A 157 0.64 3.39 -13.80
N GLU A 158 1.53 2.57 -14.32
CA GLU A 158 1.46 2.06 -15.69
C GLU A 158 0.20 1.23 -15.92
N SER A 159 -0.08 0.27 -15.02
CA SER A 159 -1.28 -0.57 -15.09
C SER A 159 -2.57 0.25 -15.04
N ASN A 160 -2.66 1.23 -14.13
CA ASN A 160 -3.81 2.14 -14.07
C ASN A 160 -3.96 2.96 -15.35
N THR A 161 -2.85 3.40 -15.96
CA THR A 161 -2.88 4.14 -17.22
C THR A 161 -3.39 3.25 -18.35
N ALA A 162 -2.90 2.02 -18.46
CA ALA A 162 -3.37 1.04 -19.45
C ALA A 162 -4.85 0.67 -19.27
N LEU A 163 -5.32 0.53 -18.02
CA LEU A 163 -6.74 0.28 -17.75
C LEU A 163 -7.61 1.46 -18.18
N ARG A 164 -7.18 2.70 -17.90
CA ARG A 164 -7.90 3.90 -18.34
C ARG A 164 -7.98 4.01 -19.86
N THR A 165 -6.92 3.67 -20.59
CA THR A 165 -6.95 3.69 -22.06
C THR A 165 -7.86 2.61 -22.63
N VAL A 166 -7.85 1.40 -22.05
CA VAL A 166 -8.78 0.33 -22.44
C VAL A 166 -10.23 0.72 -22.17
N LEU A 167 -10.53 1.30 -21.00
CA LEU A 167 -11.88 1.77 -20.68
C LEU A 167 -12.36 2.85 -21.65
N ALA A 168 -11.49 3.83 -21.97
CA ALA A 168 -11.82 4.87 -22.95
C ALA A 168 -12.10 4.28 -24.34
N ARG A 169 -11.34 3.25 -24.75
CA ARG A 169 -11.56 2.53 -26.01
C ARG A 169 -12.92 1.84 -26.05
N ILE A 170 -13.30 1.15 -24.96
CA ILE A 170 -14.59 0.46 -24.85
C ILE A 170 -15.76 1.46 -24.94
N GLU A 171 -15.68 2.60 -24.25
CA GLU A 171 -16.74 3.60 -24.31
C GLU A 171 -16.88 4.18 -25.73
N GLN A 172 -15.75 4.44 -26.40
CA GLN A 172 -15.74 4.91 -27.78
C GLN A 172 -16.35 3.89 -28.76
N GLU A 173 -15.99 2.61 -28.65
CA GLU A 173 -16.55 1.54 -29.49
C GLU A 173 -18.06 1.37 -29.26
N LYS A 174 -18.52 1.50 -28.01
CA LYS A 174 -19.94 1.47 -27.67
C LYS A 174 -20.70 2.66 -28.28
N GLU A 175 -20.14 3.87 -28.24
CA GLU A 175 -20.72 5.04 -28.90
C GLU A 175 -20.80 4.86 -30.42
N GLU A 176 -19.77 4.25 -31.03
CA GLU A 176 -19.75 3.95 -32.46
C GLU A 176 -20.85 2.95 -32.85
N ILE A 177 -20.97 1.84 -32.12
CA ILE A 177 -22.05 0.86 -32.33
C ILE A 177 -23.42 1.52 -32.19
N HIS A 178 -23.63 2.36 -31.17
CA HIS A 178 -24.90 3.05 -30.97
C HIS A 178 -25.23 4.00 -32.13
N ARG A 179 -24.21 4.72 -32.65
CA ARG A 179 -24.34 5.59 -33.82
C ARG A 179 -24.72 4.80 -35.07
N ASP A 180 -24.07 3.67 -35.31
CA ASP A 180 -24.33 2.83 -36.49
C ASP A 180 -25.73 2.22 -36.46
N ILE A 181 -26.17 1.73 -35.29
CA ILE A 181 -27.54 1.22 -35.11
C ILE A 181 -28.55 2.33 -35.38
N ARG A 182 -28.35 3.53 -34.82
CA ARG A 182 -29.23 4.69 -35.05
C ARG A 182 -29.32 5.04 -36.53
N MET A 183 -28.18 5.11 -37.22
CA MET A 183 -28.14 5.38 -38.65
C MET A 183 -28.92 4.34 -39.46
N ASN A 184 -28.76 3.05 -39.15
CA ASN A 184 -29.49 1.98 -39.82
C ASN A 184 -31.01 2.09 -39.60
N VAL A 185 -31.46 2.40 -38.38
CA VAL A 185 -32.88 2.60 -38.11
C VAL A 185 -33.42 3.83 -38.85
N GLU A 186 -32.79 5.00 -38.70
CA GLU A 186 -33.29 6.25 -39.27
C GLU A 186 -33.24 6.26 -40.80
N LYS A 187 -32.20 5.68 -41.42
CA LYS A 187 -31.99 5.74 -42.88
C LYS A 187 -32.55 4.56 -43.65
N ILE A 188 -32.77 3.41 -43.01
CA ILE A 188 -33.23 2.19 -43.69
C ILE A 188 -34.59 1.76 -43.16
N LEU A 189 -34.74 1.54 -41.85
CA LEU A 189 -35.96 0.95 -41.30
C LEU A 189 -37.13 1.93 -41.23
N MET A 190 -36.91 3.18 -40.83
CA MET A 190 -37.96 4.19 -40.70
C MET A 190 -38.62 4.53 -42.05
N PRO A 191 -37.89 4.73 -43.16
CA PRO A 191 -38.50 4.93 -44.47
C PRO A 191 -39.41 3.76 -44.90
N ILE A 192 -39.01 2.52 -44.62
CA ILE A 192 -39.80 1.32 -44.95
C ILE A 192 -41.09 1.31 -44.11
N LEU A 193 -41.01 1.62 -42.81
CA LEU A 193 -42.17 1.66 -41.94
C LEU A 193 -43.13 2.80 -42.27
N HIS A 194 -42.62 3.98 -42.64
CA HIS A 194 -43.47 5.08 -43.12
C HIS A 194 -44.19 4.71 -44.41
N ALA A 195 -43.50 4.05 -45.35
CA ALA A 195 -44.12 3.57 -46.59
C ALA A 195 -45.21 2.52 -46.32
N LEU A 196 -44.97 1.59 -45.39
CA LEU A 196 -45.95 0.58 -44.96
C LEU A 196 -47.16 1.21 -44.27
N ALA A 197 -46.95 2.20 -43.41
CA ALA A 197 -48.03 2.90 -42.70
C ALA A 197 -49.04 3.53 -43.66
N LEU A 198 -48.57 4.06 -44.80
CA LEU A 198 -49.41 4.68 -45.83
C LEU A 198 -50.29 3.69 -46.60
N GLN A 199 -49.97 2.39 -46.60
CA GLN A 199 -50.65 1.37 -47.41
C GLN A 199 -51.61 0.46 -46.61
N LEU A 200 -51.58 0.52 -45.27
CA LEU A 200 -52.32 -0.40 -44.42
C LEU A 200 -53.68 0.15 -43.97
N PRO A 201 -54.71 -0.70 -43.79
CA PRO A 201 -56.00 -0.29 -43.24
C PRO A 201 -55.89 0.27 -41.79
N PRO A 202 -56.82 1.15 -41.35
CA PRO A 202 -56.75 1.82 -40.04
C PRO A 202 -56.64 0.88 -38.83
N ALA A 203 -57.19 -0.33 -38.93
CA ALA A 203 -57.15 -1.33 -37.87
C ALA A 203 -55.74 -1.91 -37.63
N GLN A 204 -54.85 -1.87 -38.64
CA GLN A 204 -53.48 -2.38 -38.54
C GLN A 204 -52.43 -1.28 -38.33
N GLY A 205 -52.79 0.00 -38.52
CA GLY A 205 -51.89 1.14 -38.31
C GLY A 205 -51.25 1.17 -36.92
N LYS A 206 -52.01 0.77 -35.88
CA LYS A 206 -51.50 0.67 -34.50
C LYS A 206 -50.28 -0.24 -34.35
N TYR A 207 -50.13 -1.30 -35.16
CA TYR A 207 -48.96 -2.18 -35.09
C TYR A 207 -47.72 -1.53 -35.71
N VAL A 208 -47.90 -0.71 -36.75
CA VAL A 208 -46.81 0.03 -37.38
C VAL A 208 -46.34 1.15 -36.47
N ASP A 209 -47.28 1.86 -35.82
CA ASP A 209 -46.96 2.88 -34.82
C ASP A 209 -46.13 2.26 -33.67
N MET A 210 -46.55 1.10 -33.14
CA MET A 210 -45.77 0.39 -32.12
C MET A 210 -44.36 0.00 -32.60
N LEU A 211 -44.20 -0.44 -33.85
CA LEU A 211 -42.89 -0.81 -34.41
C LEU A 211 -41.98 0.42 -34.59
N GLN A 212 -42.52 1.53 -35.07
CA GLN A 212 -41.80 2.81 -35.17
C GLN A 212 -41.33 3.26 -33.79
N THR A 213 -42.23 3.29 -32.80
CA THR A 213 -41.89 3.67 -31.43
C THR A 213 -40.83 2.75 -30.81
N ASN A 214 -40.93 1.43 -30.99
CA ASN A 214 -39.91 0.50 -30.47
C ASN A 214 -38.52 0.70 -31.13
N LEU A 215 -38.47 1.03 -32.42
CA LEU A 215 -37.21 1.28 -33.13
C LEU A 215 -36.59 2.63 -32.78
N GLU A 216 -37.40 3.67 -32.62
CA GLU A 216 -36.97 4.96 -32.08
C GLU A 216 -36.43 4.80 -30.65
N GLU A 217 -37.04 3.92 -29.86
CA GLU A 217 -36.54 3.61 -28.52
C GLU A 217 -35.22 2.86 -28.53
N ILE A 218 -35.02 1.85 -29.39
CA ILE A 218 -33.76 1.09 -29.52
C ILE A 218 -32.56 1.99 -29.87
N THR A 219 -32.82 3.15 -30.48
CA THR A 219 -31.80 4.13 -30.92
C THR A 219 -31.73 5.37 -30.03
N SER A 220 -32.52 5.38 -28.96
CA SER A 220 -32.46 6.37 -27.91
C SER A 220 -31.35 6.02 -26.92
N PRO A 221 -30.57 7.01 -26.44
CA PRO A 221 -29.57 6.79 -25.39
C PRO A 221 -30.16 6.17 -24.10
N PHE A 222 -31.49 6.22 -23.93
CA PHE A 222 -32.25 5.70 -22.80
C PHE A 222 -32.24 4.17 -22.63
N ILE A 223 -32.08 3.37 -23.70
CA ILE A 223 -32.06 1.89 -23.59
C ILE A 223 -30.88 1.40 -22.75
N SER A 224 -29.76 2.13 -22.75
CA SER A 224 -28.59 1.80 -21.94
C SER A 224 -28.87 1.82 -20.43
N GLN A 225 -29.81 2.67 -19.98
CA GLN A 225 -30.25 2.79 -18.59
C GLN A 225 -31.40 1.84 -18.27
N LEU A 226 -32.35 1.69 -19.19
CA LEU A 226 -33.48 0.75 -19.09
C LEU A 226 -33.03 -0.72 -19.01
N SER A 227 -31.95 -1.10 -19.70
CA SER A 227 -31.44 -2.47 -19.77
C SER A 227 -31.21 -3.10 -18.39
N ARG A 228 -30.68 -2.34 -17.42
CA ARG A 228 -30.43 -2.87 -16.05
C ARG A 228 -31.71 -3.29 -15.33
N SER A 229 -32.81 -2.54 -15.51
CA SER A 229 -34.11 -2.84 -14.89
C SER A 229 -34.91 -3.87 -15.68
N TYR A 230 -34.70 -3.97 -17.00
CA TYR A 230 -35.36 -4.98 -17.85
C TYR A 230 -34.81 -6.39 -17.70
N HIS A 231 -33.60 -6.58 -17.15
CA HIS A 231 -33.06 -7.93 -16.87
C HIS A 231 -33.94 -8.76 -15.92
N ALA A 232 -34.78 -8.14 -15.10
CA ALA A 232 -35.68 -8.84 -14.16
C ALA A 232 -37.10 -9.07 -14.72
N MET A 233 -37.44 -8.52 -15.89
CA MET A 233 -38.77 -8.60 -16.49
C MET A 233 -38.84 -9.63 -17.61
N THR A 234 -39.97 -10.32 -17.69
CA THR A 234 -40.24 -11.26 -18.79
C THR A 234 -40.62 -10.52 -20.07
N PRO A 235 -40.41 -11.08 -21.26
CA PRO A 235 -40.76 -10.43 -22.53
C PRO A 235 -42.22 -9.96 -22.60
N THR A 236 -43.14 -10.69 -21.99
CA THR A 236 -44.56 -10.34 -21.88
C THR A 236 -44.80 -9.14 -20.97
N GLU A 237 -44.11 -9.05 -19.83
CA GLU A 237 -44.17 -7.88 -18.94
C GLU A 237 -43.56 -6.63 -19.59
N ILE A 238 -42.47 -6.77 -20.35
CA ILE A 238 -41.85 -5.68 -21.10
C ILE A 238 -42.84 -5.11 -22.12
N ALA A 239 -43.49 -5.98 -22.90
CA ALA A 239 -44.48 -5.54 -23.87
C ALA A 239 -45.68 -4.84 -23.20
N ILE A 240 -46.12 -5.32 -22.04
CA ILE A 240 -47.19 -4.68 -21.26
C ILE A 240 -46.74 -3.33 -20.69
N CYS A 241 -45.51 -3.22 -20.17
CA CYS A 241 -44.92 -1.93 -19.75
C CYS A 241 -44.93 -0.91 -20.88
N ASN A 242 -44.49 -1.29 -22.09
CA ASN A 242 -44.47 -0.41 -23.26
C ASN A 242 -45.89 0.07 -23.61
N MET A 243 -46.88 -0.84 -23.65
CA MET A 243 -48.28 -0.50 -23.91
C MET A 243 -48.88 0.45 -22.85
N ILE A 244 -48.53 0.27 -21.57
CA ILE A 244 -48.97 1.17 -20.49
C ILE A 244 -48.32 2.54 -20.61
N ARG A 245 -47.03 2.58 -20.97
CA ARG A 245 -46.28 3.83 -21.14
C ARG A 245 -46.82 4.68 -22.29
N ILE A 246 -47.27 4.08 -23.39
CA ILE A 246 -47.92 4.81 -24.49
C ILE A 246 -49.38 5.21 -24.17
N GLY A 247 -49.84 4.98 -22.94
CA GLY A 247 -51.15 5.43 -22.45
C GLY A 247 -52.30 4.45 -22.66
N MET A 248 -52.05 3.20 -23.09
CA MET A 248 -53.13 2.22 -23.26
C MET A 248 -53.76 1.83 -21.93
N HIS A 249 -55.09 1.78 -21.90
CA HIS A 249 -55.86 1.31 -20.76
C HIS A 249 -55.91 -0.22 -20.70
N THR A 250 -56.13 -0.79 -19.51
CA THR A 250 -56.16 -2.25 -19.27
C THR A 250 -57.05 -2.99 -20.26
N LYS A 251 -58.21 -2.42 -20.60
CA LYS A 251 -59.14 -2.99 -21.58
C LYS A 251 -58.57 -3.04 -22.99
N GLU A 252 -57.92 -1.96 -23.43
CA GLU A 252 -57.29 -1.89 -24.75
C GLU A 252 -56.10 -2.84 -24.86
N ILE A 253 -55.32 -2.99 -23.79
CA ILE A 253 -54.21 -3.96 -23.72
C ILE A 253 -54.75 -5.39 -23.80
N ALA A 254 -55.85 -5.69 -23.09
CA ALA A 254 -56.49 -7.00 -23.08
C ALA A 254 -57.00 -7.38 -24.48
N GLU A 255 -57.70 -6.46 -25.15
CA GLU A 255 -58.19 -6.63 -26.53
C GLU A 255 -57.02 -6.80 -27.52
N THR A 256 -55.97 -5.99 -27.40
CA THR A 256 -54.79 -6.05 -28.28
C THR A 256 -54.03 -7.37 -28.13
N ARG A 257 -53.96 -7.92 -26.91
CA ARG A 257 -53.25 -9.18 -26.63
C ARG A 257 -54.13 -10.43 -26.74
N GLY A 258 -55.44 -10.28 -26.92
CA GLY A 258 -56.38 -11.40 -26.93
C GLY A 258 -56.46 -12.16 -25.59
N VAL A 259 -56.30 -11.45 -24.46
CA VAL A 259 -56.37 -12.01 -23.10
C VAL A 259 -57.42 -11.28 -22.26
N SER A 260 -57.78 -11.82 -21.09
CA SER A 260 -58.74 -11.16 -20.21
C SER A 260 -58.15 -9.93 -19.52
N GLU A 261 -58.99 -8.93 -19.20
CA GLU A 261 -58.58 -7.75 -18.41
C GLU A 261 -57.96 -8.14 -17.07
N ALA A 262 -58.47 -9.21 -16.44
CA ALA A 262 -57.92 -9.76 -15.20
C ALA A 262 -56.46 -10.22 -15.35
N THR A 263 -56.10 -10.80 -16.51
CA THR A 263 -54.73 -11.21 -16.83
C THR A 263 -53.80 -10.01 -16.93
N ILE A 264 -54.26 -8.92 -17.57
CA ILE A 264 -53.49 -7.68 -17.67
C ILE A 264 -53.29 -7.05 -16.28
N ASN A 265 -54.31 -7.04 -15.43
CA ASN A 265 -54.18 -6.55 -14.05
C ASN A 265 -53.15 -7.36 -13.24
N HIS A 266 -53.11 -8.69 -13.43
CA HIS A 266 -52.09 -9.53 -12.78
C HIS A 266 -50.67 -9.19 -13.26
N HIS A 267 -50.47 -8.99 -14.57
CA HIS A 267 -49.19 -8.53 -15.10
C HIS A 267 -48.81 -7.13 -14.58
N ARG A 268 -49.76 -6.19 -14.49
CA ARG A 268 -49.52 -4.85 -13.92
C ARG A 268 -49.05 -4.93 -12.47
N GLU A 269 -49.61 -5.82 -11.67
CA GLU A 269 -49.20 -6.02 -10.28
C GLU A 269 -47.79 -6.63 -10.17
N ASN A 270 -47.48 -7.62 -11.03
CA ASN A 270 -46.14 -8.19 -11.09
C ASN A 270 -45.10 -7.15 -11.54
N ILE A 271 -45.44 -6.29 -12.50
CA ILE A 271 -44.63 -5.16 -12.93
C ILE A 271 -44.39 -4.20 -11.76
N ARG A 272 -45.45 -3.79 -11.03
CA ARG A 272 -45.31 -2.92 -9.84
C ARG A 272 -44.40 -3.53 -8.77
N ARG A 273 -44.48 -4.84 -8.55
CA ARG A 273 -43.62 -5.57 -7.60
C ARG A 273 -42.16 -5.56 -8.04
N LYS A 274 -41.90 -5.83 -9.32
CA LYS A 274 -40.56 -5.83 -9.92
C LYS A 274 -39.94 -4.43 -9.96
N LEU A 275 -40.76 -3.40 -10.14
CA LEU A 275 -40.37 -1.99 -10.07
C LEU A 275 -40.33 -1.41 -8.64
N LYS A 276 -40.68 -2.22 -7.62
CA LYS A 276 -40.69 -1.83 -6.19
C LYS A 276 -41.63 -0.66 -5.86
N ILE A 277 -42.74 -0.54 -6.56
CA ILE A 277 -43.76 0.52 -6.35
C ILE A 277 -45.11 -0.01 -5.84
N THR A 278 -45.23 -1.29 -5.47
CA THR A 278 -46.49 -1.92 -5.04
C THR A 278 -47.25 -1.14 -3.97
N ASN A 279 -46.54 -0.55 -2.99
CA ASN A 279 -47.13 0.17 -1.86
C ASN A 279 -46.94 1.69 -1.93
N GLN A 280 -46.68 2.24 -3.12
CA GLN A 280 -46.55 3.68 -3.32
C GLN A 280 -47.81 4.22 -4.00
N ASP A 281 -48.26 5.40 -3.59
CA ASP A 281 -49.36 6.14 -4.21
C ASP A 281 -48.90 6.80 -5.53
N VAL A 282 -48.41 5.95 -6.44
CA VAL A 282 -47.85 6.34 -7.72
C VAL A 282 -48.55 5.56 -8.82
N ASN A 283 -49.11 6.28 -9.79
CA ASN A 283 -49.72 5.70 -10.97
C ASN A 283 -48.65 5.01 -11.83
N LEU A 284 -48.90 3.75 -12.22
CA LEU A 284 -47.94 2.97 -13.02
C LEU A 284 -47.64 3.63 -14.38
N ALA A 285 -48.63 4.19 -15.08
CA ALA A 285 -48.38 4.86 -16.36
C ALA A 285 -47.54 6.14 -16.18
N THR A 286 -47.87 6.95 -15.17
CA THR A 286 -47.09 8.15 -14.83
C THR A 286 -45.66 7.81 -14.41
N PHE A 287 -45.48 6.74 -13.62
CA PHE A 287 -44.16 6.24 -13.22
C PHE A 287 -43.31 5.82 -14.43
N LEU A 288 -43.89 5.03 -15.34
CA LEU A 288 -43.23 4.55 -16.55
C LEU A 288 -42.94 5.68 -17.56
N GLN A 289 -43.69 6.79 -17.50
CA GLN A 289 -43.49 7.99 -18.33
C GLN A 289 -42.57 9.03 -17.70
N SER A 290 -42.44 9.04 -16.36
CA SER A 290 -41.60 9.99 -15.64
C SER A 290 -40.10 9.69 -15.81
N SER A 291 -39.28 10.74 -15.87
CA SER A 291 -37.81 10.63 -15.83
C SER A 291 -37.27 9.97 -14.55
N MET A 292 -38.11 9.70 -13.54
CA MET A 292 -37.75 9.02 -12.30
C MET A 292 -37.36 7.54 -12.47
N TRP A 293 -37.46 6.96 -13.67
CA TRP A 293 -36.78 5.69 -13.98
C TRP A 293 -35.25 5.86 -13.98
N GLU A 294 -34.71 7.07 -14.16
CA GLU A 294 -33.30 7.25 -14.54
C GLU A 294 -32.27 6.94 -13.45
N GLU A 295 -32.56 7.02 -12.14
CA GLU A 295 -31.51 6.81 -11.13
C GLU A 295 -32.02 6.22 -9.80
N LYS A 296 -31.59 4.98 -9.51
CA LYS A 296 -31.13 4.56 -8.17
C LYS A 296 -30.20 3.35 -8.24
#